data_AF-A0A453D989-F1
#
_entry.id   AF-A0A453D989-F1
#
_cell.length_a   1.000
_cell.length_b   1.000
_cell.length_c   1.000
_cell.angle_alpha   90.00
_cell.angle_beta   90.00
_cell.angle_gamma   90.00
#
_symmetry.space_group_name_H-M   'P 1'
#
loop_
_entity.id
_entity.type
_entity.pdbx_description
1 polymer ?
#
loop_
_entity_poly.entity_id
_entity_poly.type
_entity_poly.pdbx_seq_one_letter_code
_entity_poly.pdbx_strand_id
1 'polypeptide(L)'
;ASPIGKVCNAVNEEHYMEQIQQLSEKIADLKVSVDNTEKERDFYFSKLRDIEILCQRPELEHLPMTKGIRKILYAADAKDSSLPEANEIITRSPGMFSVSDEAE
;
A
#
# COMPACT_ATOMS: atom_id res chain seq x y z
N ALA A 1 27.78 38.06 48.93
CA ALA A 1 26.50 37.90 48.21
C ALA A 1 26.73 36.88 47.11
N SER A 2 26.22 35.66 47.27
CA SER A 2 26.51 34.53 46.37
C SER A 2 25.55 34.48 45.18
N PRO A 3 26.04 34.31 43.94
CA PRO A 3 25.20 34.21 42.74
C PRO A 3 24.84 32.74 42.48
N ILE A 4 23.86 32.19 43.21
CA ILE A 4 23.47 30.76 43.07
C ILE A 4 22.05 30.58 42.49
N GLY A 5 21.27 31.65 42.33
CA GLY A 5 19.88 31.55 41.86
C GLY A 5 19.65 31.55 40.35
N LYS A 6 20.68 31.63 39.49
CA LYS A 6 20.50 31.79 38.03
C LYS A 6 20.76 30.54 37.19
N VAL A 7 21.39 29.49 37.74
CA VAL A 7 21.80 28.31 36.97
C VAL A 7 20.66 27.30 36.79
N CYS A 8 19.68 27.25 37.71
CA CYS A 8 18.65 26.22 37.73
C CYS A 8 17.57 26.35 36.65
N ASN A 9 17.31 27.57 36.12
CA ASN A 9 16.28 27.79 35.10
C ASN A 9 16.77 27.52 33.67
N ALA A 10 18.05 27.80 33.39
CA ALA A 10 18.62 27.64 32.04
C ALA A 10 18.75 26.15 31.63
N VAL A 11 19.08 25.27 32.59
CA VAL A 11 19.25 23.83 32.33
C VAL A 11 17.92 23.15 31.98
N ASN A 12 16.81 23.58 32.58
CA ASN A 12 15.48 23.07 32.23
C ASN A 12 15.05 23.56 30.84
N GLU A 13 15.34 24.82 30.51
CA GLU A 13 15.00 25.42 29.21
C GLU A 13 15.77 24.79 28.05
N GLU A 14 17.07 24.49 28.23
CA GLU A 14 17.90 23.77 27.26
C GLU A 14 17.38 22.34 27.02
N HIS A 15 17.00 21.63 28.07
CA HIS A 15 16.42 20.29 27.96
C HIS A 15 15.05 20.29 27.25
N TYR A 16 14.21 21.30 27.46
CA TYR A 16 12.96 21.44 26.71
C TYR A 16 13.22 21.83 25.25
N MET A 17 14.21 22.69 24.97
CA MET A 17 14.62 23.04 23.60
C MET A 17 15.11 21.81 22.83
N GLU A 18 15.93 20.96 23.45
CA GLU A 18 16.41 19.72 22.84
C GLU A 18 15.25 18.75 22.56
N GLN A 19 14.33 18.56 23.50
CA GLN A 19 13.14 17.74 23.28
C GLN A 19 12.24 18.29 22.16
N ILE A 20 12.03 19.62 22.12
CA ILE A 20 11.27 20.27 21.05
C ILE A 20 11.95 20.03 19.70
N GLN A 21 13.28 20.12 19.63
CA GLN A 21 14.04 19.86 18.41
C GLN A 21 13.89 18.40 17.96
N GLN A 22 14.11 17.44 18.86
CA GLN A 22 13.95 16.00 18.57
C GLN A 22 12.53 15.65 18.12
N LEU A 23 11.52 16.20 18.77
CA LEU A 23 10.12 16.00 18.38
C LEU A 23 9.82 16.66 17.02
N SER A 24 10.39 17.83 16.75
CA SER A 24 10.23 18.52 15.46
C SER A 24 10.86 17.74 14.31
N GLU A 25 12.06 17.17 14.52
CA GLU A 25 12.72 16.27 13.57
C GLU A 25 11.88 15.03 13.31
N LYS A 26 11.39 14.38 14.37
CA LYS A 26 10.51 13.21 14.23
C LYS A 26 9.22 13.54 13.48
N ILE A 27 8.64 14.72 13.69
CA ILE A 27 7.47 15.18 12.94
C ILE A 27 7.82 15.39 11.46
N ALA A 28 8.99 15.96 11.15
CA ALA A 28 9.44 16.15 9.78
C ALA A 28 9.64 14.81 9.06
N ASP A 29 10.29 13.85 9.71
CA ASP A 29 10.52 12.51 9.16
C ASP A 29 9.20 11.77 8.92
N LEU A 30 8.27 11.84 9.88
CA LEU A 30 6.95 11.23 9.74
C LEU A 30 6.16 11.86 8.59
N LYS A 31 6.24 13.18 8.40
CA LYS A 31 5.61 13.86 7.25
C LYS A 31 6.16 13.33 5.92
N VAL A 32 7.48 13.24 5.78
CA VAL A 32 8.11 12.69 4.57
C VAL A 32 7.69 11.23 4.35
N SER A 33 7.62 10.42 5.41
CA SER A 33 7.17 9.03 5.33
C SER A 33 5.72 8.92 4.87
N VAL A 34 4.83 9.77 5.37
CA VAL A 34 3.43 9.83 4.94
C VAL A 34 3.34 10.24 3.47
N ASP A 35 4.02 11.33 3.07
CA ASP A 35 4.01 11.81 1.68
C ASP A 35 4.49 10.73 0.70
N ASN A 36 5.51 9.96 1.07
CA ASN A 36 6.00 8.86 0.24
C ASN A 36 5.00 7.71 0.17
N THR A 37 4.37 7.37 1.30
CA THR A 37 3.33 6.33 1.36
C THR A 37 2.11 6.71 0.52
N GLU A 38 1.70 7.99 0.53
CA GLU A 38 0.60 8.48 -0.29
C GLU A 38 0.92 8.42 -1.78
N LYS A 39 2.15 8.77 -2.18
CA LYS A 39 2.61 8.62 -3.57
C LYS A 39 2.58 7.17 -4.03
N GLU A 40 3.04 6.24 -3.19
CA GLU A 40 3.00 4.81 -3.50
C GLU A 40 1.56 4.30 -3.60
N ARG A 41 0.70 4.66 -2.65
CA ARG A 41 -0.74 4.36 -2.67
C ARG A 41 -1.37 4.83 -3.98
N ASP A 42 -1.15 6.08 -4.37
CA ASP A 42 -1.74 6.66 -5.57
C ASP A 42 -1.18 6.02 -6.85
N PHE A 43 0.11 5.68 -6.86
CA PHE A 43 0.75 4.95 -7.97
C PHE A 43 0.12 3.57 -8.18
N TYR A 44 -0.05 2.78 -7.11
CA TYR A 44 -0.69 1.47 -7.22
C TYR A 44 -2.17 1.60 -7.58
N PHE A 45 -2.88 2.56 -6.98
CA PHE A 45 -4.29 2.79 -7.26
C PHE A 45 -4.54 3.17 -8.72
N SER A 46 -3.73 4.09 -9.30
CA SER A 46 -3.84 4.47 -10.70
C SER A 46 -3.69 3.27 -11.64
N LYS A 47 -2.72 2.38 -11.38
CA LYS A 47 -2.52 1.16 -12.20
C LYS A 47 -3.70 0.20 -12.10
N LEU A 48 -4.19 -0.04 -10.88
CA LEU A 48 -5.35 -0.91 -10.66
C LEU A 48 -6.60 -0.34 -11.35
N ARG A 49 -6.78 0.99 -11.31
CA ARG A 49 -7.86 1.67 -12.00
C ARG A 49 -7.77 1.54 -13.51
N ASP A 50 -6.58 1.71 -14.10
CA ASP A 50 -6.38 1.52 -15.54
C ASP A 50 -6.70 0.09 -15.99
N ILE A 51 -6.26 -0.91 -15.21
CA ILE A 51 -6.58 -2.33 -15.43
C ILE A 51 -8.09 -2.57 -15.33
N GLU A 52 -8.75 -1.97 -14.34
CA GLU A 52 -10.20 -2.08 -14.17
C GLU A 52 -10.95 -1.51 -15.38
N ILE A 53 -10.58 -0.32 -15.85
CA ILE A 53 -11.18 0.30 -17.05
C ILE A 53 -11.01 -0.60 -18.26
N LEU A 54 -9.82 -1.19 -18.43
CA LEU A 54 -9.57 -2.12 -19.52
C LEU A 54 -10.50 -3.36 -19.41
N CYS A 55 -10.69 -3.90 -18.21
CA CYS A 55 -11.55 -5.05 -17.94
C CYS A 55 -13.05 -4.77 -18.08
N GLN A 56 -13.46 -3.50 -18.17
CA GLN A 56 -14.86 -3.09 -18.40
C GLN A 56 -15.24 -3.06 -19.89
N ARG A 57 -14.29 -3.29 -20.79
CA ARG A 57 -14.57 -3.36 -22.23
C ARG A 57 -15.48 -4.55 -22.56
N PRO A 58 -16.56 -4.37 -23.34
CA PRO A 58 -17.50 -5.44 -23.69
C PRO A 58 -16.81 -6.65 -24.35
N GLU A 59 -15.77 -6.41 -25.15
CA GLU A 59 -15.03 -7.47 -25.83
C GLU A 59 -14.27 -8.40 -24.87
N LEU A 60 -13.89 -7.90 -23.69
CA LEU A 60 -13.08 -8.63 -22.71
C LEU A 60 -13.92 -9.18 -21.55
N GLU A 61 -15.14 -8.68 -21.35
CA GLU A 61 -15.94 -8.95 -20.15
C GLU A 61 -16.24 -10.44 -19.95
N HIS A 62 -16.41 -11.20 -21.04
CA HIS A 62 -16.77 -12.62 -20.98
C HIS A 62 -15.59 -13.54 -20.71
N LEU A 63 -14.35 -13.05 -20.88
CA LEU A 63 -13.15 -13.85 -20.75
C LEU A 63 -12.96 -14.32 -19.29
N PRO A 64 -12.65 -15.61 -19.06
CA PRO A 64 -12.33 -16.14 -17.73
C PRO A 64 -11.24 -15.35 -17.00
N MET A 65 -10.22 -14.93 -17.74
CA MET A 65 -9.13 -14.09 -17.23
C MET A 65 -9.65 -12.76 -16.69
N THR A 66 -10.51 -12.06 -17.43
CA THR A 66 -11.12 -10.80 -16.98
C THR A 66 -11.98 -11.00 -15.73
N LYS A 67 -12.71 -12.12 -15.65
CA LYS A 67 -13.47 -12.48 -14.44
C LYS A 67 -12.56 -12.72 -13.23
N GLY A 68 -11.44 -13.42 -13.42
CA GLY A 68 -10.42 -13.61 -12.38
C GLY A 68 -9.78 -12.30 -11.92
N ILE A 69 -9.42 -11.41 -12.85
CA ILE A 69 -8.87 -10.09 -12.51
C ILE A 69 -9.89 -9.26 -11.72
N ARG A 70 -11.16 -9.21 -12.14
CA ARG A 70 -12.20 -8.50 -11.39
C ARG A 70 -12.46 -9.09 -10.01
N LYS A 71 -12.32 -10.42 -9.86
CA LYS A 71 -12.41 -11.07 -8.54
C LYS A 71 -11.36 -10.54 -7.57
N ILE A 72 -10.14 -10.28 -8.05
CA ILE A 72 -9.08 -9.65 -7.25
C ILE A 72 -9.41 -8.18 -6.97
N LEU A 73 -9.78 -7.40 -7.99
CA LEU A 73 -10.05 -5.96 -7.86
C LEU A 73 -11.24 -5.63 -6.94
N TYR A 74 -12.22 -6.53 -6.84
CA TYR A 74 -13.46 -6.32 -6.07
C TYR A 74 -13.50 -7.09 -4.74
N ALA A 75 -12.36 -7.63 -4.29
CA ALA A 75 -12.24 -8.25 -2.99
C ALA A 75 -12.57 -7.24 -1.87
N ALA A 76 -13.48 -7.60 -0.96
CA ALA A 76 -13.93 -6.71 0.11
C ALA A 76 -12.93 -6.61 1.28
N ASP A 77 -12.11 -7.66 1.50
CA ASP A 77 -11.07 -7.67 2.52
C ASP A 77 -9.70 -7.79 1.85
N ALA A 78 -8.78 -6.90 2.21
CA ALA A 78 -7.39 -6.93 1.75
C ALA A 78 -6.54 -7.97 2.49
N LYS A 79 -7.04 -8.53 3.61
CA LYS A 79 -6.30 -9.51 4.43
C LYS A 79 -6.35 -10.92 3.86
N ASP A 80 -7.44 -11.28 3.19
CA ASP A 80 -7.61 -12.58 2.55
C ASP A 80 -7.37 -12.45 1.04
N SER A 81 -6.35 -13.15 0.55
CA SER A 81 -6.02 -13.10 -0.87
C SER A 81 -7.11 -13.76 -1.71
N SER A 82 -7.74 -12.99 -2.60
CA SER A 82 -8.70 -13.51 -3.60
C SER A 82 -8.03 -14.23 -4.78
N LEU A 83 -6.70 -14.35 -4.76
CA LEU A 83 -5.91 -15.00 -5.83
C LEU A 83 -6.27 -16.47 -6.06
N PRO A 84 -6.48 -17.32 -5.03
CA PRO A 84 -6.84 -18.73 -5.23
C PRO A 84 -8.17 -18.89 -5.98
N GLU A 85 -9.19 -18.12 -5.59
CA GLU A 85 -10.50 -18.13 -6.25
C GLU A 85 -10.42 -17.57 -7.68
N ALA A 86 -9.62 -16.51 -7.88
CA ALA A 86 -9.38 -15.96 -9.21
C ALA A 86 -8.70 -16.98 -10.15
N ASN A 87 -7.74 -17.75 -9.64
CA ASN A 87 -7.08 -18.82 -10.38
C ASN A 87 -8.04 -19.96 -10.71
N GLU A 88 -8.91 -20.37 -9.77
CA GLU A 88 -9.91 -21.41 -10.05
C GLU A 88 -10.85 -21.01 -11.19
N ILE A 89 -11.28 -19.75 -11.26
CA ILE A 89 -12.12 -19.22 -12.35
C ILE A 89 -11.44 -19.41 -13.71
N ILE A 90 -10.14 -19.19 -13.78
CA ILE A 90 -9.35 -19.34 -15.00
C ILE A 90 -9.22 -20.82 -15.38
N THR A 91 -8.81 -21.66 -14.44
CA THR A 91 -8.55 -23.09 -14.68
C THR A 91 -9.82 -23.90 -14.97
N ARG A 92 -10.96 -23.53 -14.38
CA ARG A 92 -12.24 -24.23 -14.57
C ARG A 92 -12.91 -23.94 -15.91
N SER A 93 -12.43 -22.94 -16.66
CA SER A 93 -13.01 -22.58 -17.94
C SER A 93 -12.51 -23.52 -19.05
N PRO A 94 -13.38 -24.37 -19.63
CA PRO A 94 -12.96 -25.33 -20.64
C PRO A 94 -12.63 -24.59 -21.93
N GLY A 95 -11.34 -24.37 -22.19
CA GLY A 95 -10.91 -23.78 -23.47
C GLY A 95 -9.50 -23.21 -23.58
N MET A 96 -8.69 -23.06 -22.52
CA MET A 96 -7.40 -22.37 -22.70
C MET A 96 -6.18 -22.82 -21.89
N PHE A 97 -6.26 -23.94 -21.18
CA PHE A 97 -5.06 -24.63 -20.69
C PHE A 97 -5.21 -26.12 -20.97
N SER A 98 -4.79 -26.55 -22.17
CA SER A 98 -4.13 -27.85 -22.24
C SER A 98 -2.82 -27.65 -21.47
N VAL A 99 -2.85 -27.97 -20.17
CA VAL A 99 -1.60 -28.29 -19.48
C VAL A 99 -1.07 -29.49 -20.25
N SER A 100 -0.14 -29.26 -21.17
CA SER A 100 0.76 -30.31 -21.59
C SER A 100 1.51 -30.67 -20.32
N ASP A 101 1.11 -31.76 -19.71
CA ASP A 101 1.89 -32.41 -18.66
C ASP A 101 3.31 -32.53 -19.20
N GLU A 102 4.26 -31.90 -18.50
CA GLU A 102 5.67 -32.16 -18.71
C GLU A 102 5.91 -33.64 -18.40
N ALA A 103 6.13 -34.42 -19.46
CA ALA A 103 6.88 -35.66 -19.38
C ALA A 103 8.29 -35.36 -19.87
N GLU A 104 9.20 -35.09 -18.92
CA GLU A 104 10.52 -35.75 -18.72
C GLU A 104 11.42 -34.90 -17.82
#